data_AF-A0A918U2T8-F1
#
_entry.id   AF-A0A918U2T8-F1
#
_cell.length_a   1.000
_cell.length_b   1.000
_cell.length_c   1.000
_cell.angle_alpha   90.00
_cell.angle_beta   90.00
_cell.angle_gamma   90.00
#
_symmetry.space_group_name_H-M   'P 1'
#
loop_
_entity.id
_entity.type
_entity.pdbx_description
1 polymer ?
#
loop_
_entity_poly.entity_id
_entity_poly.type
_entity_poly.pdbx_seq_one_letter_code
_entity_poly.pdbx_strand_id
1 'polypeptide(L)'
;MDAVDDPQEEPPAALFQRWVHAHEEDYDDVSVYRPTGYAFPPARGRSGVEFRTDGTFVDHPIGRGDAPASVPGFWHAEDDRRITLSFPGTGRPERVVEIVACDAEVLRLRQPG
;
A
#
# COMPACT_ATOMS: atom_id res chain seq x y z
N MET A 1 2.45 20.33 34.13
CA MET A 1 1.35 19.50 33.58
C MET A 1 1.56 19.58 32.09
N ASP A 2 2.61 18.91 31.66
CA ASP A 2 3.11 19.00 30.30
C ASP A 2 2.29 18.03 29.47
N ALA A 3 1.66 18.57 28.43
CA ALA A 3 0.83 17.82 27.52
C ALA A 3 1.70 16.74 26.86
N VAL A 4 1.18 15.51 26.90
CA VAL A 4 1.60 14.40 26.06
C VAL A 4 1.28 14.77 24.61
N ASP A 5 2.19 15.47 23.96
CA ASP A 5 2.21 15.55 22.50
C ASP A 5 3.04 14.36 22.03
N ASP A 6 2.39 13.20 21.95
CA ASP A 6 2.93 12.03 21.27
C ASP A 6 2.94 12.40 19.78
N PRO A 7 4.10 12.58 19.12
CA PRO A 7 4.14 13.00 17.73
C PRO A 7 3.54 11.88 16.88
N GLN A 8 2.31 12.09 16.43
CA GLN A 8 1.47 11.20 15.61
C GLN A 8 2.20 10.01 14.96
N GLU A 9 2.15 8.84 15.62
CA GLU A 9 2.61 7.53 15.13
C GLU A 9 1.65 6.93 14.07
N GLU A 10 1.03 7.77 13.24
CA GLU A 10 0.00 7.38 12.29
C GLU A 10 0.46 7.65 10.86
N PRO A 11 0.17 6.74 9.90
CA PRO A 11 0.57 6.95 8.52
C PRO A 11 -0.16 8.14 7.89
N PRO A 12 0.39 8.74 6.83
CA PRO A 12 -0.22 9.90 6.17
C PRO A 12 -1.66 9.63 5.73
N ALA A 13 -2.57 10.56 5.99
CA ALA A 13 -4.00 10.39 5.67
C ALA A 13 -4.27 10.08 4.18
N ALA A 14 -3.38 10.53 3.27
CA ALA A 14 -3.46 10.23 1.85
C ALA A 14 -3.29 8.73 1.53
N LEU A 15 -2.73 7.94 2.45
CA LEU A 15 -2.57 6.50 2.29
C LEU A 15 -3.91 5.80 2.09
N PHE A 16 -4.98 6.30 2.74
CA PHE A 16 -6.26 5.63 2.87
C PHE A 16 -7.14 5.75 1.62
N GLN A 17 -6.67 5.14 0.55
CA GLN A 17 -7.39 5.04 -0.72
C GLN A 17 -6.89 3.83 -1.51
N ARG A 18 -7.45 3.67 -2.72
CA ARG A 18 -6.94 2.70 -3.69
C ARG A 18 -5.78 3.30 -4.49
N TRP A 19 -4.71 2.53 -4.54
CA TRP A 19 -3.45 2.80 -5.19
C TRP A 19 -3.23 1.79 -6.32
N VAL A 20 -2.95 2.27 -7.52
CA VAL A 20 -2.70 1.46 -8.72
C VAL A 20 -1.20 1.47 -9.02
N HIS A 21 -0.63 0.29 -9.25
CA HIS A 21 0.81 0.14 -9.45
C HIS A 21 1.25 0.77 -10.79
N ALA A 22 2.15 1.74 -10.70
CA ALA A 22 2.82 2.41 -11.80
C ALA A 22 4.18 1.73 -12.06
N HIS A 23 4.16 0.49 -12.58
CA HIS A 23 5.39 -0.29 -12.81
C HIS A 23 6.46 0.45 -13.63
N GLU A 24 6.04 1.35 -14.51
CA GLU A 24 6.93 2.17 -15.34
C GLU A 24 7.71 3.22 -14.53
N GLU A 25 7.28 3.52 -13.30
CA GLU A 25 7.88 4.49 -12.39
C GLU A 25 8.66 3.83 -11.23
N ASP A 26 8.62 2.50 -11.11
CA ASP A 26 9.38 1.75 -10.11
C ASP A 26 10.89 1.97 -10.28
N TYR A 27 11.63 1.94 -9.16
CA TYR A 27 13.09 2.03 -9.16
C TYR A 27 13.68 1.31 -7.94
N ASP A 28 14.86 0.72 -8.09
CA ASP A 28 15.56 -0.03 -7.04
C ASP A 28 14.63 -1.04 -6.34
N ASP A 29 14.41 -0.85 -5.03
CA ASP A 29 13.53 -1.64 -4.15
C ASP A 29 12.20 -0.92 -3.83
N VAL A 30 11.87 0.14 -4.59
CA VAL A 30 10.72 1.01 -4.39
C VAL A 30 9.67 0.77 -5.48
N SER A 31 8.49 0.32 -5.05
CA SER A 31 7.28 0.27 -5.88
C SER A 31 6.55 1.61 -5.83
N VAL A 32 6.17 2.12 -7.00
CA VAL A 32 5.44 3.38 -7.15
C VAL A 32 3.98 3.11 -7.48
N TYR A 33 3.08 3.80 -6.78
CA TYR A 33 1.65 3.73 -7.01
C TYR A 33 1.06 5.11 -7.22
N ARG A 34 0.02 5.17 -8.04
CA ARG A 34 -0.76 6.38 -8.33
C ARG A 34 -2.23 6.17 -7.96
N PRO A 35 -2.98 7.24 -7.65
CA PRO A 35 -4.41 7.11 -7.40
C PRO A 35 -5.14 6.56 -8.63
N THR A 36 -6.32 5.98 -8.43
CA THR A 36 -7.14 5.37 -9.50
C THR A 36 -7.48 6.30 -10.66
N GLY A 37 -7.46 7.63 -10.45
CA GLY A 37 -7.72 8.64 -11.48
C GLY A 37 -6.50 9.03 -12.34
N TYR A 38 -5.32 8.48 -12.07
CA TYR A 38 -4.10 8.81 -12.81
C TYR A 38 -4.15 8.28 -14.26
N ALA A 39 -3.70 9.11 -15.20
CA ALA A 39 -3.68 8.77 -16.63
C ALA A 39 -2.48 7.87 -16.97
N PHE A 40 -2.64 6.57 -16.70
CA PHE A 40 -1.60 5.60 -16.99
C PHE A 40 -1.35 5.39 -18.49
N PRO A 41 -0.10 5.08 -18.90
CA PRO A 41 0.15 4.57 -20.23
C PRO A 41 -0.56 3.21 -20.43
N PRO A 42 -0.87 2.83 -21.69
CA PRO A 42 -1.49 1.55 -21.98
C PRO A 42 -0.69 0.37 -21.42
N ALA A 43 -1.33 -0.48 -20.61
CA ALA A 43 -0.71 -1.64 -19.98
C ALA A 43 -1.63 -2.88 -20.06
N ARG A 44 -1.03 -4.08 -20.05
CA ARG A 44 -1.76 -5.37 -20.04
C ARG A 44 -2.25 -5.71 -18.62
N GLY A 45 -3.10 -4.85 -18.06
CA GLY A 45 -3.56 -4.92 -16.67
C GLY A 45 -2.59 -4.25 -15.70
N ARG A 46 -3.10 -3.89 -14.52
CA ARG A 46 -2.33 -3.29 -13.42
C ARG A 46 -2.75 -3.91 -12.10
N SER A 47 -1.78 -4.19 -11.25
CA SER A 47 -2.04 -4.51 -9.85
C SER A 47 -2.32 -3.23 -9.07
N GLY A 48 -2.74 -3.38 -7.84
CA GLY A 48 -2.91 -2.27 -6.92
C GLY A 48 -3.06 -2.75 -5.50
N VAL A 49 -3.15 -1.79 -4.60
CA VAL A 49 -3.38 -2.01 -3.18
C VAL A 49 -4.42 -1.01 -2.68
N GLU A 50 -5.14 -1.33 -1.62
CA GLU A 50 -6.07 -0.42 -0.96
C GLU A 50 -5.82 -0.47 0.55
N PHE A 51 -5.61 0.69 1.15
CA PHE A 51 -5.56 0.85 2.60
C PHE A 51 -6.84 1.54 3.06
N ARG A 52 -7.47 1.01 4.09
CA ARG A 52 -8.66 1.61 4.71
C ARG A 52 -8.35 2.07 6.12
N THR A 53 -9.03 3.12 6.59
CA THR A 53 -8.87 3.68 7.93
C THR A 53 -9.24 2.70 9.05
N ASP A 54 -9.95 1.60 8.75
CA ASP A 54 -10.35 0.58 9.71
C ASP A 54 -9.32 -0.55 9.92
N GLY A 55 -8.12 -0.42 9.34
CA GLY A 55 -7.08 -1.45 9.39
C GLY A 55 -7.17 -2.50 8.28
N THR A 56 -8.17 -2.42 7.39
CA THR A 56 -8.29 -3.34 6.26
C THR A 56 -7.27 -3.01 5.17
N PHE A 57 -6.60 -4.04 4.68
CA PHE A 57 -5.76 -4.00 3.49
C PHE A 57 -6.36 -4.88 2.39
N VAL A 58 -6.28 -4.44 1.14
CA VAL A 58 -6.69 -5.27 -0.01
C VAL A 58 -5.59 -5.25 -1.06
N ASP A 59 -5.05 -6.43 -1.39
CA ASP A 59 -4.19 -6.61 -2.55
C ASP A 59 -5.05 -6.88 -3.78
N HIS A 60 -4.83 -6.12 -4.85
CA HIS A 60 -5.47 -6.27 -6.15
C HIS A 60 -4.42 -6.81 -7.14
N PRO A 61 -4.21 -8.13 -7.22
CA PRO A 61 -3.26 -8.69 -8.17
C PRO A 61 -3.72 -8.44 -9.62
N ILE A 62 -2.78 -8.44 -10.57
CA ILE A 62 -3.14 -8.53 -11.98
C ILE A 62 -3.85 -9.88 -12.18
N GLY A 63 -5.16 -9.84 -12.40
CA GLY A 63 -5.96 -11.04 -12.61
C GLY A 63 -5.41 -11.85 -13.77
N ARG A 64 -4.90 -13.05 -13.49
CA ARG A 64 -4.51 -14.03 -14.51
C ARG A 64 -5.52 -15.18 -14.42
N GLY A 65 -6.50 -15.22 -15.31
CA GLY A 65 -7.55 -16.26 -15.30
C GLY A 65 -8.44 -16.21 -14.04
N ASP A 66 -8.61 -17.34 -13.35
CA ASP A 66 -9.45 -17.52 -12.14
C ASP A 66 -8.81 -17.04 -10.81
N ALA A 67 -7.79 -16.17 -10.87
CA ALA A 67 -7.21 -15.60 -9.65
C ALA A 67 -8.27 -14.77 -8.88
N PRO A 68 -8.28 -14.79 -7.54
CA PRO A 68 -9.15 -13.92 -6.75
C PRO A 68 -8.95 -12.47 -7.20
N ALA A 69 -10.06 -11.79 -7.51
CA ALA A 69 -10.04 -10.38 -7.95
C ALA A 69 -9.44 -9.44 -6.88
N SER A 70 -9.42 -9.90 -5.63
CA SER A 70 -8.83 -9.20 -4.48
C SER A 70 -8.41 -10.22 -3.42
N VAL A 71 -7.28 -9.97 -2.76
CA VAL A 71 -6.84 -10.73 -1.60
C VAL A 71 -6.93 -9.83 -0.37
N PRO A 72 -7.89 -10.08 0.54
CA PRO A 72 -8.03 -9.28 1.75
C PRO A 72 -6.90 -9.60 2.73
N GLY A 73 -6.56 -8.59 3.53
CA GLY A 73 -5.59 -8.64 4.60
C GLY A 73 -5.82 -7.51 5.59
N PHE A 74 -4.84 -7.30 6.45
CA PHE A 74 -4.83 -6.22 7.43
C PHE A 74 -3.51 -5.48 7.36
N TRP A 75 -3.55 -4.18 7.64
CA TRP A 75 -2.36 -3.38 7.85
C TRP A 75 -2.28 -2.92 9.30
N HIS A 76 -1.06 -2.78 9.81
CA HIS A 76 -0.77 -2.17 11.09
C HIS A 76 0.44 -1.26 10.93
N ALA A 77 0.35 -0.02 11.42
CA ALA A 77 1.49 0.89 11.47
C ALA A 77 2.34 0.52 12.69
N GLU A 78 3.63 0.26 12.46
CA GLU A 78 4.64 0.21 13.53
C GLU A 78 5.10 1.63 13.89
N ASP A 79 5.07 2.55 12.92
CA ASP A 79 5.32 3.99 13.03
C ASP A 79 4.70 4.74 11.83
N ASP A 80 5.03 6.03 11.63
CA ASP A 80 4.51 6.88 10.55
C ASP A 80 4.86 6.38 9.13
N ARG A 81 5.83 5.47 9.00
CA ARG A 81 6.33 4.99 7.70
C ARG A 81 6.32 3.48 7.57
N ARG A 82 6.41 2.73 8.66
CA ARG A 82 6.60 1.30 8.63
C ARG A 82 5.27 0.60 8.84
N ILE A 83 4.86 -0.17 7.83
CA ILE A 83 3.57 -0.86 7.83
C ILE A 83 3.80 -2.36 7.70
N THR A 84 3.15 -3.11 8.59
CA THR A 84 3.08 -4.56 8.54
C THR A 84 1.76 -5.00 7.87
N LEU A 85 1.87 -5.82 6.84
CA LEU A 85 0.78 -6.37 6.04
C LEU A 85 0.62 -7.86 6.33
N SER A 86 -0.54 -8.23 6.87
CA SER A 86 -0.88 -9.62 7.19
C SER A 86 -2.04 -10.13 6.33
N PHE A 87 -2.04 -11.42 6.00
CA PHE A 87 -3.02 -12.03 5.10
C PHE A 87 -3.56 -13.35 5.68
N PRO A 88 -4.25 -13.32 6.84
CA PRO A 88 -4.70 -14.53 7.51
C PRO A 88 -5.63 -15.37 6.62
N GLY A 89 -5.45 -16.68 6.64
CA GLY A 89 -6.27 -17.62 5.86
C GLY A 89 -5.97 -17.67 4.36
N THR A 90 -5.02 -16.87 3.85
CA THR A 90 -4.66 -16.84 2.41
C THR A 90 -3.39 -17.63 2.08
N GLY A 91 -2.65 -18.11 3.09
CA GLY A 91 -1.35 -18.77 2.94
C GLY A 91 -0.20 -17.84 2.52
N ARG A 92 -0.46 -16.53 2.34
CA ARG A 92 0.58 -15.54 2.07
C ARG A 92 1.31 -15.16 3.37
N PRO A 93 2.64 -15.03 3.34
CA PRO A 93 3.39 -14.57 4.50
C PRO A 93 3.06 -13.10 4.80
N GLU A 94 3.25 -12.74 6.07
CA GLU A 94 3.32 -11.35 6.49
C GLU A 94 4.49 -10.62 5.81
N ARG A 95 4.31 -9.33 5.54
CA ARG A 95 5.29 -8.49 4.86
C ARG A 95 5.34 -7.14 5.53
N VAL A 96 6.55 -6.61 5.70
CA VAL A 96 6.74 -5.22 6.13
C VAL A 96 7.04 -4.37 4.90
N VAL A 97 6.50 -3.16 4.84
CA VAL A 97 6.83 -2.14 3.83
C VAL A 97 7.13 -0.82 4.51
N GLU A 98 7.97 -0.01 3.88
CA GLU A 98 8.27 1.35 4.33
C GLU A 98 7.66 2.37 3.36
N ILE A 99 6.90 3.34 3.86
CA ILE A 99 6.41 4.49 3.12
C ILE A 99 7.59 5.44 2.89
N VAL A 100 8.09 5.44 1.67
CA VAL A 100 9.13 6.39 1.23
C VAL A 100 8.51 7.76 0.95
N ALA A 101 7.30 7.78 0.41
CA ALA A 101 6.51 8.98 0.17
C ALA A 101 5.02 8.64 0.08
N CYS A 102 4.16 9.51 0.61
CA CYS A 102 2.73 9.41 0.44
C CYS A 102 2.10 10.80 0.46
N ASP A 103 1.51 11.21 -0.66
CA ASP A 103 0.68 12.41 -0.79
C ASP A 103 -0.57 12.09 -1.63
N ALA A 104 -1.33 13.09 -2.07
CA ALA A 104 -2.55 12.86 -2.84
C ALA A 104 -2.32 12.26 -4.25
N GLU A 105 -1.09 12.34 -4.77
CA GLU A 105 -0.74 12.00 -6.15
C GLU A 105 0.15 10.76 -6.27
N VAL A 106 0.86 10.38 -5.21
CA VAL A 106 1.79 9.26 -5.24
C VAL A 106 1.95 8.57 -3.89
N LEU A 107 2.04 7.24 -3.94
CA LEU A 107 2.49 6.39 -2.87
C LEU A 107 3.75 5.65 -3.33
N ARG A 108 4.81 5.68 -2.53
CA ARG A 108 6.05 4.93 -2.76
C ARG A 108 6.29 4.00 -1.59
N LEU A 109 6.37 2.71 -1.88
CA LEU A 109 6.61 1.68 -0.87
C LEU A 109 7.94 0.99 -1.15
N ARG A 110 8.82 0.95 -0.16
CA ARG A 110 10.04 0.15 -0.19
C ARG A 110 9.78 -1.23 0.42
N GLN A 111 10.29 -2.27 -0.23
CA GLN A 111 10.35 -3.61 0.34
C GLN A 111 11.70 -3.81 1.05
N PRO A 112 11.72 -3.97 2.38
CA PRO A 112 12.94 -4.34 3.08
C PRO A 112 13.41 -5.73 2.61
N GLY A 113 14.70 -5.83 2.26
CA GLY A 113 15.34 -7.07 1.80
C GLY A 113 15.61 -8.08 2.90
#